data_AF-A0A059EYN6-F1
#
_entry.id   AF-A0A059EYN6-F1
#
_cell.length_a   1.000
_cell.length_b   1.000
_cell.length_c   1.000
_cell.angle_alpha   90.00
_cell.angle_beta   90.00
_cell.angle_gamma   90.00
#
_symmetry.space_group_name_H-M   'P 1'
#
loop_
_entity.id
_entity.type
_entity.pdbx_description
1 polymer ?
#
loop_
_entity_poly.entity_id
_entity_poly.type
_entity_poly.pdbx_seq_one_letter_code
_entity_poly.pdbx_strand_id
1 'polypeptide(L)'
;MIFYALCAIGIILLFLILYLNRALPFKKVKKYLLLNIDALGNELSEKLFCEETKSLNFMLYQYLIKNDKDYLTKAVNYLRSRQHMSRYSSLTSPAVVMRALMKELIYEQLDIEYKRGFIFGSEVYEKIDTKAPFVKHYCVITKINEDRYYTDILVSSPLYDYDSTIRSGLDIHVILATKEGSFNSEDINIPKKIVSLISIKRNFKYSIRFSDLNQMRVVLYNGKPYQASSMIMHDVGFFSSHFKNFGGSYLDENDLQKIKKLTFPSFFYLSVVVSKEEEEGN
;
A
#
# COMPACT_ATOMS: atom_id res chain seq x y z
N MET A 1 21.33 45.17 14.40
CA MET A 1 20.16 44.81 13.59
C MET A 1 20.49 43.76 12.52
N ILE A 2 21.54 43.96 11.72
CA ILE A 2 21.98 43.03 10.65
C ILE A 2 22.36 41.63 11.20
N PHE A 3 23.08 41.55 12.32
CA PHE A 3 23.47 40.28 12.94
C PHE A 3 22.27 39.41 13.36
N TYR A 4 21.24 40.03 13.94
CA TYR A 4 20.01 39.33 14.33
C TYR A 4 19.21 38.83 13.13
N ALA A 5 19.18 39.62 12.04
CA ALA A 5 18.55 39.20 10.78
C ALA A 5 19.27 38.00 10.15
N LEU A 6 20.61 37.99 10.14
CA LEU A 6 21.40 36.86 9.65
C LEU A 6 21.21 35.59 10.49
N CYS A 7 21.15 35.72 11.82
CA CYS A 7 20.84 34.60 12.71
C CYS A 7 19.44 34.03 12.45
N ALA A 8 18.43 34.89 12.27
CA ALA A 8 17.08 34.46 11.96
C ALA A 8 16.99 33.70 10.61
N ILE A 9 17.67 34.20 9.58
CA ILE A 9 17.76 33.53 8.27
C ILE A 9 18.43 32.16 8.40
N GLY A 10 19.53 32.07 9.15
CA GLY A 10 20.22 30.80 9.41
C GLY A 10 19.34 29.77 10.12
N ILE A 11 18.54 30.21 11.11
CA ILE A 11 17.59 29.36 11.83
C ILE A 11 16.47 28.89 10.88
N ILE A 12 15.90 29.77 10.06
CA ILE A 12 14.87 29.42 9.06
C ILE A 12 15.42 28.40 8.06
N LEU A 13 16.64 28.60 7.54
CA LEU A 13 17.31 27.66 6.64
C LEU A 13 17.55 26.30 7.32
N LEU A 14 17.97 26.29 8.59
CA LEU A 14 18.15 25.05 9.35
C LEU A 14 16.81 24.30 9.49
N PHE A 15 15.74 24.99 9.88
CA PHE A 15 14.40 24.38 9.95
C PHE A 15 13.90 23.91 8.59
N LEU A 16 14.18 24.64 7.52
CA LEU A 16 13.85 24.24 6.15
C LEU A 16 14.64 22.98 5.74
N ILE A 17 15.94 22.91 6.03
CA ILE A 17 16.77 21.73 5.76
C ILE A 17 16.30 20.53 6.58
N LEU A 18 16.00 20.71 7.87
CA LEU A 18 15.42 19.65 8.71
C LEU A 18 14.03 19.24 8.23
N TYR A 19 13.25 20.18 7.71
CA TYR A 19 11.96 19.94 7.08
C TYR A 19 12.10 19.15 5.78
N LEU A 20 13.10 19.46 4.94
CA LEU A 20 13.38 18.75 3.70
C LEU A 20 14.02 17.36 3.96
N ASN A 21 14.83 17.23 5.02
CA ASN A 21 15.52 15.99 5.43
C ASN A 21 14.63 14.98 6.18
N ARG A 22 13.30 15.17 6.17
CA ARG A 22 12.32 14.24 6.76
C ARG A 22 12.25 12.88 6.07
N ALA A 23 13.09 12.61 5.07
CA ALA A 23 13.12 11.37 4.32
C ALA A 23 13.46 10.14 5.18
N LEU A 24 12.86 9.00 4.86
CA LEU A 24 13.24 7.71 5.43
C LEU A 24 14.70 7.39 5.06
N PRO A 25 15.52 6.94 6.04
CA PRO A 25 16.90 6.58 5.78
C PRO A 25 16.95 5.29 4.95
N PHE A 26 17.99 5.12 4.14
CA PHE A 26 18.18 3.97 3.26
C PHE A 26 17.89 2.62 3.95
N LYS A 27 18.47 2.40 5.15
CA LYS A 27 18.28 1.17 5.93
C LYS A 27 16.81 0.88 6.24
N LYS A 28 16.01 1.91 6.57
CA LYS A 28 14.57 1.74 6.83
C LYS A 28 13.81 1.47 5.54
N VAL A 29 14.12 2.17 4.45
CA VAL A 29 13.50 1.90 3.14
C VAL A 29 13.78 0.46 2.70
N LYS A 30 15.03 0.00 2.77
CA LYS A 30 15.39 -1.39 2.46
C LYS A 30 14.64 -2.40 3.31
N LYS A 31 14.60 -2.19 4.64
CA LYS A 31 13.87 -3.06 5.55
C LYS A 31 12.38 -3.14 5.20
N TYR A 32 11.73 -1.99 4.97
CA TYR A 32 10.29 -1.97 4.72
C TYR A 32 9.93 -2.41 3.30
N LEU A 33 10.82 -2.20 2.32
CA LEU A 33 10.64 -2.76 0.98
C LEU A 33 10.59 -4.29 1.03
N LEU A 34 11.47 -4.92 1.81
CA LEU A 34 11.43 -6.38 2.03
C LEU A 34 10.08 -6.82 2.64
N LEU A 35 9.65 -6.18 3.73
CA LEU A 35 8.36 -6.51 4.34
C LEU A 35 7.19 -6.34 3.36
N ASN A 36 7.22 -5.31 2.51
CA ASN A 36 6.18 -5.05 1.52
C ASN A 36 6.19 -6.09 0.39
N ILE A 37 7.37 -6.49 -0.08
CA ILE A 37 7.53 -7.57 -1.07
C ILE A 37 6.95 -8.87 -0.49
N ASP A 38 7.34 -9.23 0.74
CA ASP A 38 6.86 -10.43 1.41
C ASP A 38 5.33 -10.41 1.57
N ALA A 39 4.76 -9.24 1.87
CA ALA A 39 3.31 -9.06 2.05
C ALA A 39 2.50 -9.12 0.74
N LEU A 40 3.10 -8.75 -0.40
CA LEU A 40 2.47 -8.92 -1.72
C LEU A 40 2.42 -10.40 -2.14
N GLY A 41 3.35 -11.21 -1.61
CA GLY A 41 3.44 -12.63 -1.88
C GLY A 41 4.19 -12.96 -3.16
N ASN A 42 4.34 -14.25 -3.42
CA ASN A 42 5.14 -14.77 -4.54
C ASN A 42 4.60 -14.36 -5.91
N GLU A 43 3.28 -14.12 -5.99
CA GLU A 43 2.59 -13.73 -7.21
C GLU A 43 3.05 -12.36 -7.72
N LEU A 44 3.61 -11.50 -6.86
CA LEU A 44 4.21 -10.23 -7.29
C LEU A 44 5.15 -10.43 -8.47
N SER A 45 6.00 -11.46 -8.41
CA SER A 45 7.04 -11.71 -9.41
C SER A 45 6.46 -12.00 -10.81
N GLU A 46 5.30 -12.63 -10.88
CA GLU A 46 4.56 -12.90 -12.12
C GLU A 46 3.83 -11.67 -12.66
N LYS A 47 3.64 -10.63 -11.84
CA LYS A 47 2.97 -9.38 -12.22
C LYS A 47 3.94 -8.25 -12.52
N LEU A 48 5.25 -8.53 -12.52
CA LEU A 48 6.28 -7.58 -12.94
C LEU A 48 6.40 -7.57 -14.46
N PHE A 49 6.59 -6.37 -15.01
CA PHE A 49 6.71 -6.15 -16.44
C PHE A 49 8.13 -5.71 -16.81
N CYS A 50 8.86 -6.52 -17.58
CA CYS A 50 10.33 -6.41 -17.72
C CYS A 50 10.80 -5.94 -19.09
N GLU A 51 10.27 -4.82 -19.59
CA GLU A 51 10.74 -4.26 -20.87
C GLU A 51 12.02 -3.43 -20.72
N GLU A 52 12.21 -2.72 -19.60
CA GLU A 52 13.30 -1.77 -19.42
C GLU A 52 14.32 -2.16 -18.35
N THR A 53 15.60 -2.12 -18.67
CA THR A 53 16.70 -2.56 -17.77
C THR A 53 16.97 -1.64 -16.57
N LYS A 54 16.36 -0.45 -16.52
CA LYS A 54 16.53 0.54 -15.43
C LYS A 54 15.24 0.81 -14.64
N SER A 55 14.18 0.06 -14.91
CA SER A 55 12.89 0.21 -14.24
C SER A 55 12.89 -0.49 -12.88
N LEU A 56 12.00 -0.08 -11.98
CA LEU A 56 11.76 -0.77 -10.72
C LEU A 56 11.30 -2.21 -10.96
N ASN A 57 10.42 -2.43 -11.95
CA ASN A 57 9.97 -3.76 -12.33
C ASN A 57 11.16 -4.69 -12.65
N PHE A 58 12.12 -4.24 -13.46
CA PHE A 58 13.30 -5.03 -13.78
C PHE A 58 14.19 -5.28 -12.56
N MET A 59 14.39 -4.27 -11.70
CA MET A 59 15.17 -4.47 -10.48
C MET A 59 14.54 -5.50 -9.54
N LEU A 60 13.22 -5.46 -9.38
CA LEU A 60 12.51 -6.46 -8.59
C LEU A 60 12.53 -7.82 -9.25
N TYR A 61 12.45 -7.92 -10.57
CA TYR A 61 12.57 -9.19 -11.29
C TYR A 61 13.95 -9.82 -11.07
N GLN A 62 15.03 -9.06 -11.21
CA GLN A 62 16.39 -9.55 -10.98
C GLN A 62 16.57 -10.03 -9.53
N TYR A 63 16.00 -9.29 -8.57
CA TYR A 63 16.05 -9.68 -7.17
C TYR A 63 15.22 -10.94 -6.87
N LEU A 64 13.97 -11.00 -7.32
CA LEU A 64 13.02 -12.06 -6.96
C LEU A 64 13.19 -13.34 -7.77
N ILE A 65 13.43 -13.21 -9.08
CA ILE A 65 13.49 -14.35 -10.01
C ILE A 65 14.93 -14.80 -10.25
N LYS A 66 15.87 -13.85 -10.42
CA LYS A 66 17.28 -14.18 -10.65
C LYS A 66 18.11 -14.25 -9.37
N ASN A 67 17.50 -13.96 -8.21
CA ASN A 67 18.13 -14.02 -6.89
C ASN A 67 19.39 -13.13 -6.77
N ASP A 68 19.47 -12.05 -7.57
CA ASP A 68 20.57 -11.10 -7.49
C ASP A 68 20.28 -10.04 -6.42
N LYS A 69 20.96 -10.18 -5.28
CA LYS A 69 20.77 -9.35 -4.08
C LYS A 69 21.18 -7.90 -4.28
N ASP A 70 22.03 -7.59 -5.26
CA ASP A 70 22.44 -6.21 -5.53
C ASP A 70 21.29 -5.38 -6.09
N TYR A 71 20.38 -6.02 -6.81
CA TYR A 71 19.21 -5.34 -7.37
C TYR A 71 18.22 -4.87 -6.31
N LEU A 72 18.19 -5.47 -5.12
CA LEU A 72 17.44 -4.91 -3.99
C LEU A 72 18.00 -3.54 -3.58
N THR A 73 19.33 -3.40 -3.54
CA THR A 73 19.98 -2.12 -3.23
C THR A 73 19.70 -1.09 -4.32
N LYS A 74 19.71 -1.50 -5.60
CA LYS A 74 19.34 -0.63 -6.73
C LYS A 74 17.88 -0.18 -6.64
N ALA A 75 16.95 -1.09 -6.35
CA ALA A 75 15.52 -0.78 -6.18
C ALA A 75 15.28 0.24 -5.05
N VAL A 76 15.99 0.10 -3.92
CA VAL A 76 15.90 1.06 -2.81
C VAL A 76 16.41 2.44 -3.22
N ASN A 77 17.52 2.52 -3.94
CA ASN A 77 18.05 3.79 -4.44
C ASN A 77 17.11 4.42 -5.46
N TYR A 78 16.56 3.63 -6.37
CA TYR A 78 15.57 4.07 -7.35
C TYR A 78 14.36 4.70 -6.67
N LEU A 79 13.69 3.98 -5.75
CA LEU A 79 12.54 4.49 -5.00
C LEU A 79 12.85 5.79 -4.25
N ARG A 80 14.01 5.87 -3.58
CA ARG A 80 14.41 7.08 -2.85
C ARG A 80 14.69 8.28 -3.75
N SER A 81 15.13 8.04 -4.99
CA SER A 81 15.40 9.10 -5.97
C SER A 81 14.12 9.61 -6.65
N ARG A 82 13.13 8.72 -6.87
CA ARG A 82 11.88 9.02 -7.58
C ARG A 82 10.77 9.53 -6.65
N GLN A 83 10.73 9.03 -5.42
CA GLN A 83 9.64 9.26 -4.49
C GLN A 83 10.12 9.89 -3.17
N HIS A 84 9.49 11.00 -2.77
CA HIS A 84 9.74 11.61 -1.47
C HIS A 84 9.04 10.83 -0.34
N MET A 85 9.79 9.94 0.30
CA MET A 85 9.30 9.09 1.39
C MET A 85 9.49 9.73 2.77
N SER A 86 8.56 10.60 3.18
CA SER A 86 8.64 11.33 4.45
C SER A 86 8.27 10.49 5.68
N ARG A 87 9.04 10.64 6.77
CA ARG A 87 8.78 10.08 8.10
C ARG A 87 7.57 10.70 8.81
N TYR A 88 7.15 11.89 8.41
CA TYR A 88 5.98 12.58 8.98
C TYR A 88 4.75 12.51 8.08
N SER A 89 4.74 11.55 7.16
CA SER A 89 3.55 11.20 6.41
C SER A 89 2.40 10.87 7.37
N SER A 90 1.16 11.06 6.93
CA SER A 90 0.00 10.51 7.61
C SER A 90 -0.07 8.98 7.50
N LEU A 91 0.86 8.34 6.79
CA LEU A 91 0.97 6.90 6.65
C LEU A 91 2.09 6.35 7.57
N THR A 92 1.98 5.08 7.96
CA THR A 92 3.09 4.38 8.62
C THR A 92 4.33 4.32 7.72
N SER A 93 5.51 4.13 8.31
CA SER A 93 6.74 4.07 7.50
C SER A 93 6.74 2.94 6.47
N PRO A 94 6.26 1.70 6.76
CA PRO A 94 6.09 0.68 5.74
C PRO A 94 5.08 1.08 4.65
N ALA A 95 4.00 1.78 5.02
CA ALA A 95 2.96 2.20 4.08
C ALA A 95 3.46 3.29 3.12
N VAL A 96 4.31 4.19 3.60
CA VAL A 96 5.02 5.16 2.76
C VAL A 96 5.85 4.45 1.68
N VAL A 97 6.55 3.37 2.06
CA VAL A 97 7.35 2.57 1.12
C VAL A 97 6.45 1.77 0.17
N MET A 98 5.35 1.19 0.65
CA MET A 98 4.39 0.45 -0.19
C MET A 98 3.75 1.39 -1.21
N ARG A 99 3.34 2.59 -0.80
CA ARG A 99 2.81 3.60 -1.71
C ARG A 99 3.81 3.97 -2.80
N ALA A 100 5.09 4.15 -2.44
CA ALA A 100 6.14 4.46 -3.41
C ALA A 100 6.36 3.30 -4.39
N LEU A 101 6.41 2.06 -3.88
CA LEU A 101 6.49 0.83 -4.68
C LEU A 101 5.34 0.74 -5.68
N MET A 102 4.09 0.80 -5.21
CA MET A 102 2.91 0.71 -6.07
C MET A 102 2.88 1.84 -7.11
N LYS A 103 3.21 3.08 -6.73
CA LYS A 103 3.23 4.20 -7.67
C LYS A 103 4.15 3.94 -8.86
N GLU A 104 5.39 3.50 -8.61
CA GLU A 104 6.34 3.25 -9.69
C GLU A 104 5.96 2.01 -10.50
N LEU A 105 5.47 0.94 -9.87
CA LEU A 105 5.00 -0.25 -10.61
C LEU A 105 3.83 0.07 -11.55
N ILE A 106 2.85 0.84 -11.07
CA ILE A 106 1.69 1.26 -11.86
C ILE A 106 2.11 2.25 -12.95
N TYR A 107 2.99 3.21 -12.62
CA TYR A 107 3.54 4.16 -13.58
C TYR A 107 4.24 3.43 -14.73
N GLU A 108 5.13 2.47 -14.43
CA GLU A 108 5.88 1.74 -15.45
C GLU A 108 4.98 0.85 -16.34
N GLN A 109 3.83 0.39 -15.84
CA GLN A 109 2.90 -0.43 -16.62
C GLN A 109 1.87 0.38 -17.43
N LEU A 110 1.48 1.56 -16.93
CA LEU A 110 0.47 2.40 -17.58
C LEU A 110 1.07 3.57 -18.37
N ASP A 111 2.31 3.95 -18.07
CA ASP A 111 2.96 5.20 -18.50
C ASP A 111 2.15 6.45 -18.11
N ILE A 112 1.66 6.48 -16.86
CA ILE A 112 0.78 7.55 -16.36
C ILE A 112 1.30 8.08 -15.02
N GLU A 113 1.57 9.39 -14.97
CA GLU A 113 1.97 10.05 -13.73
C GLU A 113 0.85 10.02 -12.68
N TYR A 114 1.23 9.76 -11.43
CA TYR A 114 0.30 9.77 -10.32
C TYR A 114 -0.21 11.19 -10.01
N LYS A 115 -1.51 11.45 -10.24
CA LYS A 115 -2.18 12.74 -9.94
C LYS A 115 -3.45 12.52 -9.11
N ARG A 116 -3.29 11.98 -7.90
CA ARG A 116 -4.39 11.53 -7.00
C ARG A 116 -5.17 10.35 -7.59
N GLY A 117 -4.40 9.36 -8.04
CA GLY A 117 -4.86 8.22 -8.80
C GLY A 117 -4.31 8.23 -10.23
N PHE A 118 -4.70 7.23 -10.98
CA PHE A 118 -4.36 7.00 -12.38
C PHE A 118 -5.65 6.89 -13.18
N ILE A 119 -5.74 7.61 -14.30
CA ILE A 119 -6.89 7.57 -15.20
C ILE A 119 -6.41 7.06 -16.55
N PHE A 120 -7.00 5.98 -17.04
CA PHE A 120 -6.62 5.34 -18.30
C PHE A 120 -7.84 5.00 -19.16
N GLY A 121 -7.58 4.79 -20.46
CA GLY A 121 -8.62 4.56 -21.46
C GLY A 121 -9.16 3.12 -21.49
N SER A 122 -10.28 2.93 -22.17
CA SER A 122 -10.88 1.61 -22.46
C SER A 122 -9.91 0.64 -23.12
N GLU A 123 -9.09 1.10 -24.08
CA GLU A 123 -8.10 0.24 -24.75
C GLU A 123 -7.08 -0.38 -23.76
N VAL A 124 -6.68 0.40 -22.75
CA VAL A 124 -5.76 -0.08 -21.70
C VAL A 124 -6.48 -1.06 -20.78
N TYR A 125 -7.75 -0.78 -20.46
CA TYR A 125 -8.56 -1.65 -19.60
C TYR A 125 -8.83 -3.01 -20.26
N GLU A 126 -9.17 -3.04 -21.55
CA GLU A 126 -9.42 -4.28 -22.30
C GLU A 126 -8.18 -5.19 -22.37
N LYS A 127 -6.98 -4.60 -22.38
CA LYS A 127 -5.70 -5.33 -22.44
C LYS A 127 -4.98 -5.38 -21.08
N ILE A 128 -5.67 -5.04 -19.99
CA ILE A 128 -5.02 -4.79 -18.69
C ILE A 128 -4.26 -6.00 -18.15
N ASP A 129 -4.72 -7.22 -18.47
CA ASP A 129 -4.06 -8.47 -18.05
C ASP A 129 -2.63 -8.59 -18.59
N THR A 130 -2.37 -8.01 -19.77
CA THR A 130 -1.06 -8.06 -20.44
C THR A 130 -0.29 -6.76 -20.29
N LYS A 131 -0.97 -5.62 -20.37
CA LYS A 131 -0.36 -4.29 -20.31
C LYS A 131 -0.03 -3.85 -18.88
N ALA A 132 -0.92 -4.16 -17.93
CA ALA A 132 -0.74 -3.76 -16.54
C ALA A 132 -1.18 -4.84 -15.54
N PRO A 133 -0.51 -6.01 -15.53
CA PRO A 133 -0.87 -7.14 -14.68
C PRO A 133 -0.82 -6.82 -13.18
N PHE A 134 0.05 -5.88 -12.75
CA PHE A 134 0.08 -5.45 -11.35
C PHE A 134 -1.20 -4.70 -11.00
N VAL A 135 -1.64 -3.77 -11.86
CA VAL A 135 -2.86 -2.98 -11.65
C VAL A 135 -4.07 -3.90 -11.56
N LYS A 136 -4.21 -4.83 -12.50
CA LYS A 136 -5.30 -5.80 -12.51
C LYS A 136 -5.35 -6.66 -11.25
N HIS A 137 -4.18 -7.05 -10.74
CA HIS A 137 -4.09 -8.02 -9.65
C HIS A 137 -4.20 -7.39 -8.26
N TYR A 138 -3.76 -6.15 -8.08
CA TYR A 138 -3.64 -5.50 -6.77
C TYR A 138 -4.52 -4.26 -6.58
N CYS A 139 -5.04 -3.66 -7.65
CA CYS A 139 -5.69 -2.35 -7.59
C CYS A 139 -7.19 -2.44 -7.90
N VAL A 140 -7.99 -1.67 -7.15
CA VAL A 140 -9.41 -1.46 -7.47
C VAL A 140 -9.53 -0.53 -8.66
N ILE A 141 -10.35 -0.90 -9.63
CA ILE A 141 -10.56 -0.11 -10.85
C ILE A 141 -12.03 0.28 -10.91
N THR A 142 -12.30 1.56 -11.13
CA THR A 142 -13.67 2.07 -11.28
C THR A 142 -13.88 2.66 -12.66
N LYS A 143 -14.96 2.29 -13.32
CA LYS A 143 -15.41 2.88 -14.58
C LYS A 143 -16.01 4.26 -14.31
N ILE A 144 -15.36 5.32 -14.80
CA ILE A 144 -15.88 6.69 -14.70
C ILE A 144 -16.99 6.87 -15.74
N ASN A 145 -16.69 6.51 -16.98
CA ASN A 145 -17.61 6.54 -18.13
C ASN A 145 -17.17 5.49 -19.17
N GLU A 146 -17.78 5.46 -20.35
CA GLU A 146 -17.53 4.44 -21.38
C GLU A 146 -16.04 4.30 -21.73
N ASP A 147 -15.32 5.41 -21.80
CA ASP A 147 -13.93 5.44 -22.27
C ASP A 147 -12.88 5.59 -21.18
N ARG A 148 -13.26 5.79 -19.92
CA ARG A 148 -12.31 6.12 -18.84
C ARG A 148 -12.49 5.30 -17.58
N TYR A 149 -11.36 4.84 -17.08
CA TYR A 149 -11.23 4.05 -15.86
C TYR A 149 -10.29 4.75 -14.89
N TYR A 150 -10.54 4.55 -13.60
CA TYR A 150 -9.79 5.13 -12.50
C TYR A 150 -9.24 4.05 -11.58
N THR A 151 -8.02 4.21 -11.11
CA THR A 151 -7.49 3.44 -9.99
C THR A 151 -6.66 4.32 -9.06
N ASP A 152 -6.65 4.00 -7.77
CA ASP A 152 -5.77 4.66 -6.79
C ASP A 152 -5.25 3.63 -5.80
N ILE A 153 -4.21 4.03 -5.08
CA ILE A 153 -3.67 3.29 -3.96
C ILE A 153 -4.59 3.53 -2.77
N LEU A 154 -5.24 2.48 -2.28
CA LEU A 154 -6.22 2.60 -1.21
C LEU A 154 -5.56 3.07 0.09
N VAL A 155 -6.12 4.12 0.68
CA VAL A 155 -5.70 4.61 2.00
C VAL A 155 -6.89 4.56 2.94
N SER A 156 -6.86 3.60 3.85
CA SER A 156 -7.92 3.36 4.83
C SER A 156 -7.71 4.21 6.10
N SER A 157 -8.83 4.67 6.67
CA SER A 157 -8.87 5.29 7.99
C SER A 157 -9.12 4.21 9.05
N PRO A 158 -8.39 4.22 10.18
CA PRO A 158 -8.62 3.28 11.28
C PRO A 158 -9.96 3.61 11.95
N LEU A 159 -10.94 2.72 11.79
CA LEU A 159 -12.27 2.82 12.40
C LEU A 159 -12.43 1.78 13.53
N TYR A 160 -13.65 1.60 14.03
CA TYR A 160 -13.94 0.78 15.21
C TYR A 160 -13.67 -0.72 14.98
N ASP A 161 -13.85 -1.20 13.74
CA ASP A 161 -13.61 -2.58 13.35
C ASP A 161 -12.81 -2.69 12.03
N TYR A 162 -12.42 -3.92 11.69
CA TYR A 162 -11.63 -4.24 10.51
C TYR A 162 -12.38 -4.00 9.19
N ASP A 163 -13.63 -4.45 9.08
CA ASP A 163 -14.47 -4.30 7.89
C ASP A 163 -14.67 -2.81 7.57
N SER A 164 -15.09 -2.02 8.56
CA SER A 164 -15.22 -0.57 8.42
C SER A 164 -13.91 0.11 8.00
N THR A 165 -12.80 -0.32 8.60
CA THR A 165 -11.46 0.21 8.26
C THR A 165 -11.14 -0.03 6.77
N ILE A 166 -11.35 -1.24 6.26
CA ILE A 166 -11.06 -1.55 4.85
C ILE A 166 -12.01 -0.81 3.91
N ARG A 167 -13.31 -0.80 4.21
CA ARG A 167 -14.30 -0.08 3.40
C ARG A 167 -14.01 1.41 3.29
N SER A 168 -13.51 2.06 4.34
CA SER A 168 -13.15 3.49 4.28
C SER A 168 -12.08 3.84 3.24
N GLY A 169 -11.28 2.86 2.79
CA GLY A 169 -10.31 3.07 1.71
C GLY A 169 -10.94 3.14 0.33
N LEU A 170 -12.19 2.68 0.18
CA LEU A 170 -12.91 2.55 -1.09
C LEU A 170 -13.83 3.73 -1.38
N ASP A 171 -13.95 4.71 -0.48
CA ASP A 171 -14.90 5.84 -0.59
C ASP A 171 -14.85 6.54 -1.96
N ILE A 172 -13.65 6.80 -2.49
CA ILE A 172 -13.49 7.45 -3.79
C ILE A 172 -14.05 6.60 -4.94
N HIS A 173 -13.89 5.28 -4.87
CA HIS A 173 -14.42 4.35 -5.87
C HIS A 173 -15.94 4.28 -5.81
N VAL A 174 -16.52 4.32 -4.60
CA VAL A 174 -17.97 4.38 -4.40
C VAL A 174 -18.55 5.69 -4.95
N ILE A 175 -17.89 6.83 -4.67
CA ILE A 175 -18.30 8.13 -5.21
C ILE A 175 -18.29 8.12 -6.73
N LEU A 176 -17.24 7.59 -7.36
CA LEU A 176 -17.14 7.53 -8.82
C LEU A 176 -18.15 6.57 -9.47
N ALA A 177 -18.51 5.50 -8.78
CA ALA A 177 -19.54 4.54 -9.22
C ALA A 177 -20.98 4.99 -8.92
N THR A 178 -21.15 6.12 -8.22
CA THR A 178 -22.48 6.68 -7.92
C THR A 178 -22.82 7.75 -8.94
N LYS A 179 -23.73 7.43 -9.87
CA LYS A 179 -24.20 8.35 -10.93
C LYS A 179 -25.64 8.74 -10.63
N GLU A 180 -25.92 10.04 -10.65
CA GLU A 180 -27.28 10.57 -10.41
C GLU A 180 -27.93 10.07 -9.10
N GLY A 181 -27.11 9.82 -8.07
CA GLY A 181 -27.55 9.31 -6.77
C GLY A 181 -27.77 7.80 -6.70
N SER A 182 -27.55 7.07 -7.79
CA SER A 182 -27.64 5.60 -7.84
C SER A 182 -26.26 4.97 -7.91
N PHE A 183 -25.96 4.07 -6.97
CA PHE A 183 -24.71 3.31 -6.93
C PHE A 183 -24.80 2.11 -7.88
N ASN A 184 -23.81 1.97 -8.78
CA ASN A 184 -23.66 0.77 -9.61
C ASN A 184 -22.42 -0.03 -9.19
N SER A 185 -22.62 -1.18 -8.55
CA SER A 185 -21.52 -2.07 -8.17
C SER A 185 -20.74 -2.64 -9.36
N GLU A 186 -21.36 -2.75 -10.53
CA GLU A 186 -20.72 -3.27 -11.74
C GLU A 186 -19.65 -2.31 -12.29
N ASP A 187 -19.74 -1.02 -11.96
CA ASP A 187 -18.74 -0.03 -12.32
C ASP A 187 -17.45 -0.18 -11.49
N ILE A 188 -17.41 -1.03 -10.45
CA ILE A 188 -16.22 -1.28 -9.64
C ILE A 188 -15.68 -2.70 -9.85
N ASN A 189 -14.52 -2.79 -10.49
CA ASN A 189 -13.74 -4.01 -10.58
C ASN A 189 -12.86 -4.17 -9.33
N ILE A 190 -13.23 -5.11 -8.47
CA ILE A 190 -12.46 -5.48 -7.29
C ILE A 190 -11.47 -6.58 -7.66
N PRO A 191 -10.15 -6.38 -7.44
CA PRO A 191 -9.14 -7.37 -7.78
C PRO A 191 -9.18 -8.57 -6.84
N LYS A 192 -8.45 -9.64 -7.20
CA LYS A 192 -8.28 -10.81 -6.33
C LYS A 192 -7.62 -10.40 -5.01
N LYS A 193 -6.55 -9.61 -5.10
CA LYS A 193 -5.77 -9.09 -3.97
C LYS A 193 -5.94 -7.57 -3.91
N ILE A 194 -6.17 -7.03 -2.72
CA ILE A 194 -6.21 -5.58 -2.50
C ILE A 194 -4.96 -5.19 -1.71
N VAL A 195 -4.53 -3.93 -1.79
CA VAL A 195 -3.55 -3.38 -0.87
C VAL A 195 -4.16 -2.16 -0.20
N SER A 196 -4.48 -2.29 1.09
CA SER A 196 -4.93 -1.16 1.90
C SER A 196 -3.76 -0.55 2.67
N LEU A 197 -3.62 0.78 2.64
CA LEU A 197 -2.62 1.50 3.42
C LEU A 197 -3.30 2.19 4.60
N ILE A 198 -2.88 1.89 5.82
CA ILE A 198 -3.49 2.49 7.01
C ILE A 198 -2.91 3.88 7.30
N SER A 199 -3.81 4.84 7.50
CA SER A 199 -3.51 6.21 7.91
C SER A 199 -3.40 6.34 9.43
N ILE A 200 -2.40 7.07 9.93
CA ILE A 200 -2.13 7.37 11.34
C ILE A 200 -2.62 8.78 11.73
N LYS A 201 -3.75 9.30 11.19
CA LYS A 201 -4.20 10.66 11.59
C LYS A 201 -4.34 10.73 13.12
N ARG A 202 -3.85 11.83 13.71
CA ARG A 202 -3.53 11.96 15.15
C ARG A 202 -4.72 11.91 16.14
N ASN A 203 -5.95 11.68 15.68
CA ASN A 203 -7.16 11.80 16.50
C ASN A 203 -7.88 10.46 16.80
N PHE A 204 -7.28 9.31 16.51
CA PHE A 204 -7.99 8.05 16.68
C PHE A 204 -7.93 7.53 18.12
N LYS A 205 -9.01 7.84 18.86
CA LYS A 205 -9.45 7.12 20.08
C LYS A 205 -9.84 5.65 19.80
N TYR A 206 -9.85 5.22 18.54
CA TYR A 206 -10.25 3.89 18.11
C TYR A 206 -9.01 3.05 17.80
N SER A 207 -8.67 2.14 18.71
CA SER A 207 -7.74 1.05 18.48
C SER A 207 -8.53 -0.17 18.01
N ILE A 208 -8.24 -0.71 16.82
CA ILE A 208 -8.78 -2.02 16.43
C ILE A 208 -8.28 -3.04 17.47
N ARG A 209 -9.21 -3.65 18.22
CA ARG A 209 -8.89 -4.77 19.11
C ARG A 209 -8.84 -6.04 18.29
N PHE A 210 -7.63 -6.51 18.00
CA PHE A 210 -7.44 -7.75 17.24
C PHE A 210 -7.79 -9.00 18.04
N SER A 211 -7.93 -8.91 19.37
CA SER A 211 -8.37 -10.02 20.23
C SER A 211 -9.71 -10.62 19.80
N ASP A 212 -10.60 -9.79 19.26
CA ASP A 212 -12.00 -10.15 19.00
C ASP A 212 -12.23 -10.51 17.51
N LEU A 213 -11.19 -10.39 16.67
CA LEU A 213 -11.25 -10.68 15.25
C LEU A 213 -10.96 -12.15 15.00
N ASN A 214 -12.01 -12.99 15.03
CA ASN A 214 -11.85 -14.42 14.78
C ASN A 214 -11.43 -14.76 13.34
N GLN A 215 -11.70 -13.90 12.35
CA GLN A 215 -11.34 -14.23 10.95
C GLN A 215 -10.83 -13.06 10.07
N MET A 216 -10.71 -11.81 10.56
CA MET A 216 -10.25 -10.65 9.74
C MET A 216 -10.85 -10.65 8.33
N ARG A 217 -12.18 -10.83 8.27
CA ARG A 217 -12.97 -10.89 7.04
C ARG A 217 -13.67 -9.56 6.81
N VAL A 218 -13.83 -9.22 5.54
CA VAL A 218 -14.54 -8.05 5.04
C VAL A 218 -15.42 -8.52 3.88
N VAL A 219 -16.66 -8.04 3.79
CA VAL A 219 -17.49 -8.26 2.60
C VAL A 219 -17.39 -6.99 1.77
N LEU A 220 -17.03 -7.07 0.48
CA LEU A 220 -16.89 -5.86 -0.34
C LEU A 220 -18.16 -5.59 -1.15
N TYR A 221 -18.17 -4.48 -1.91
CA TYR A 221 -19.35 -4.02 -2.66
C TYR A 221 -19.82 -4.99 -3.75
N ASN A 222 -18.97 -5.94 -4.15
CA ASN A 222 -19.35 -7.05 -5.04
C ASN A 222 -20.08 -8.19 -4.31
N GLY A 223 -20.38 -8.04 -3.01
CA GLY A 223 -21.02 -9.07 -2.19
C GLY A 223 -20.12 -10.24 -1.82
N LYS A 224 -18.86 -10.25 -2.26
CA LYS A 224 -17.93 -11.35 -2.00
C LYS A 224 -17.20 -11.16 -0.66
N PRO A 225 -17.00 -12.24 0.12
CA PRO A 225 -16.15 -12.20 1.30
C PRO A 225 -14.68 -12.20 0.89
N TYR A 226 -13.89 -11.47 1.66
CA TYR A 226 -12.45 -11.35 1.52
C TYR A 226 -11.81 -11.49 2.89
N GLN A 227 -10.64 -12.13 2.97
CA GLN A 227 -9.92 -12.39 4.21
C GLN A 227 -8.49 -11.86 4.13
N ALA A 228 -7.97 -11.34 5.24
CA ALA A 228 -6.56 -10.96 5.33
C ALA A 228 -5.63 -12.16 5.07
N SER A 229 -4.68 -12.02 4.13
CA SER A 229 -3.60 -12.99 3.90
C SER A 229 -2.24 -12.52 4.38
N SER A 230 -2.06 -11.21 4.59
CA SER A 230 -0.85 -10.64 5.16
C SER A 230 -1.17 -9.39 6.00
N MET A 231 -0.31 -9.05 6.96
CA MET A 231 -0.39 -7.80 7.73
C MET A 231 1.00 -7.36 8.21
N ILE A 232 1.33 -6.07 8.08
CA ILE A 232 2.61 -5.51 8.56
C ILE A 232 2.37 -4.71 9.85
N MET A 233 2.41 -5.39 10.98
CA MET A 233 2.06 -4.79 12.27
C MET A 233 3.29 -4.31 13.02
N HIS A 234 3.09 -3.30 13.88
CA HIS A 234 4.13 -2.83 14.78
C HIS A 234 4.14 -3.70 16.03
N ASP A 235 5.19 -4.50 16.17
CA ASP A 235 5.46 -5.32 17.33
C ASP A 235 6.19 -4.47 18.38
N VAL A 236 5.52 -4.28 19.53
CA VAL A 236 6.03 -3.52 20.67
C VAL A 236 6.32 -4.49 21.79
N GLY A 237 7.58 -4.90 21.91
CA GLY A 237 8.09 -5.62 23.06
C GLY A 237 8.71 -4.68 24.10
N PHE A 238 8.98 -5.21 25.30
CA PHE A 238 9.58 -4.48 26.41
C PHE A 238 10.92 -3.80 26.08
N PHE A 239 11.69 -4.38 25.15
CA PHE A 239 13.03 -3.91 24.77
C PHE A 239 13.20 -3.61 23.27
N SER A 240 12.15 -3.77 22.44
CA SER A 240 12.25 -3.48 21.00
C SER A 240 10.91 -3.08 20.39
N SER A 241 10.95 -2.12 19.47
CA SER A 241 9.81 -1.65 18.69
C SER A 241 10.16 -1.75 17.21
N HIS A 242 9.48 -2.64 16.49
CA HIS A 242 9.75 -2.86 15.07
C HIS A 242 8.50 -3.33 14.31
N PHE A 243 8.45 -3.02 13.02
CA PHE A 243 7.46 -3.61 12.13
C PHE A 243 7.84 -5.04 11.76
N LYS A 244 6.84 -5.92 11.73
CA LYS A 244 6.93 -7.33 11.37
C LYS A 244 5.80 -7.69 10.41
N ASN A 245 6.10 -8.55 9.45
CA ASN A 245 5.09 -9.14 8.57
C ASN A 245 4.49 -10.40 9.22
N PHE A 246 3.18 -10.55 9.12
CA PHE A 246 2.41 -11.75 9.46
C PHE A 246 1.77 -12.26 8.16
N GLY A 247 1.76 -13.57 7.94
CA GLY A 247 1.30 -14.17 6.69
C GLY A 247 2.20 -13.87 5.48
N GLY A 248 1.56 -13.73 4.32
CA GLY A 248 2.17 -13.56 2.99
C GLY A 248 1.16 -13.93 1.91
N SER A 249 1.19 -15.18 1.45
CA SER A 249 0.13 -15.71 0.57
C SER A 249 -1.14 -16.10 1.34
N TYR A 250 -1.02 -16.46 2.62
CA TYR A 250 -2.14 -16.73 3.53
C TYR A 250 -1.73 -16.40 4.97
N LEU A 251 -2.72 -16.07 5.80
CA LEU A 251 -2.54 -15.83 7.22
C LEU A 251 -3.03 -17.07 7.99
N ASP A 252 -2.11 -17.79 8.64
CA ASP A 252 -2.42 -19.04 9.33
C ASP A 252 -2.94 -18.81 10.76
N GLU A 253 -3.40 -19.88 11.42
CA GLU A 253 -3.90 -19.80 12.79
C GLU A 253 -2.81 -19.37 13.80
N ASN A 254 -1.56 -19.77 13.57
CA ASN A 254 -0.45 -19.35 14.43
C ASN A 254 -0.20 -17.85 14.35
N ASP A 255 -0.30 -17.26 13.16
CA ASP A 255 -0.18 -15.83 12.92
C ASP A 255 -1.36 -15.07 13.52
N LEU A 256 -2.59 -15.57 13.38
CA LEU A 256 -3.76 -15.04 14.07
C LEU A 256 -3.56 -15.03 15.59
N GLN A 257 -3.07 -16.12 16.17
CA GLN A 257 -2.80 -16.21 17.60
C GLN A 257 -1.71 -15.22 18.05
N LYS A 258 -0.65 -15.04 17.26
CA LYS A 258 0.39 -14.03 17.55
C LYS A 258 -0.20 -12.61 17.49
N ILE A 259 -1.02 -12.32 16.47
CA ILE A 259 -1.67 -11.01 16.32
C ILE A 259 -2.62 -10.73 17.49
N LYS A 260 -3.43 -11.71 17.91
CA LYS A 260 -4.34 -11.60 19.07
C LYS A 260 -3.59 -11.34 20.39
N LYS A 261 -2.34 -11.81 20.50
CA LYS A 261 -1.48 -11.62 21.69
C LYS A 261 -0.74 -10.29 21.72
N LEU A 262 -0.85 -9.44 20.69
CA LEU A 262 -0.25 -8.11 20.71
C LEU A 262 -0.96 -7.26 21.78
N THR A 263 -0.28 -7.11 22.93
CA THR A 263 -0.85 -6.61 24.20
C THR A 263 -1.09 -5.11 24.26
N PHE A 264 -0.60 -4.34 23.29
CA PHE A 264 -0.83 -2.90 23.24
C PHE A 264 -1.82 -2.56 22.14
N PRO A 265 -2.75 -1.60 22.35
CA PRO A 265 -3.43 -0.96 21.24
C PRO A 265 -2.34 -0.28 20.41
N SER A 266 -1.82 -0.98 19.40
CA SER A 266 -0.70 -0.50 18.62
C SER A 266 -1.20 0.68 17.78
N PHE A 267 -0.98 1.90 18.28
CA PHE A 267 -1.34 3.17 17.64
C PHE A 267 -0.68 3.38 16.25
N PHE A 268 0.01 2.37 15.71
CA PHE A 268 0.89 2.44 14.54
C PHE A 268 0.89 1.12 13.74
N TYR A 269 -0.24 0.63 13.23
CA TYR A 269 -0.26 -0.59 12.39
C TYR A 269 -0.33 -0.25 10.89
N LEU A 270 0.33 -1.04 10.04
CA LEU A 270 0.03 -1.14 8.62
C LEU A 270 -0.70 -2.46 8.37
N SER A 271 -1.94 -2.40 7.92
CA SER A 271 -2.64 -3.60 7.45
C SER A 271 -2.53 -3.69 5.94
N VAL A 272 -1.60 -4.48 5.40
CA VAL A 272 -1.59 -4.80 3.96
C VAL A 272 -2.65 -5.86 3.71
N VAL A 273 -3.90 -5.43 3.51
CA VAL A 273 -5.02 -6.37 3.34
C VAL A 273 -5.04 -6.98 1.96
N VAL A 274 -4.28 -8.05 1.79
CA VAL A 274 -4.35 -8.89 0.61
C VAL A 274 -5.46 -9.91 0.83
N SER A 275 -6.42 -9.94 -0.08
CA SER A 275 -7.54 -10.83 -0.02
C SER A 275 -7.37 -12.03 -0.95
N LYS A 276 -7.96 -13.18 -0.61
CA LYS A 276 -8.11 -14.31 -1.53
C LYS A 276 -9.60 -14.59 -1.70
N GLU A 277 -10.01 -14.73 -2.96
CA GLU A 277 -11.25 -15.38 -3.37
C GLU A 277 -11.10 -16.88 -3.03
N GLU A 278 -12.00 -17.43 -2.20
CA GLU A 278 -12.13 -18.89 -2.16
C GLU A 278 -12.42 -19.33 -3.60
N GLU A 279 -11.51 -20.12 -4.19
CA GLU A 279 -11.85 -20.86 -5.40
C GLU A 279 -12.97 -21.81 -4.97
N GLU A 280 -14.15 -21.61 -5.55
CA GLU A 280 -15.17 -22.65 -5.61
C GLU A 280 -14.48 -23.90 -6.17
N GLY A 281 -14.26 -24.88 -5.29
CA GLY A 281 -13.89 -26.22 -5.72
C GLY A 281 -15.03 -26.77 -6.56
N ASN A 282 -14.82 -26.84 -7.87
CA ASN A 282 -15.51 -27.78 -8.75
C ASN A 282 -14.71 -29.07 -8.82
#